data_AF-A0A5J5BEL4-F1
#
_entry.id   AF-A0A5J5BEL4-F1
#
_cell.length_a   1.000
_cell.length_b   1.000
_cell.length_c   1.000
_cell.angle_alpha   90.00
_cell.angle_beta   90.00
_cell.angle_gamma   90.00
#
_symmetry.space_group_name_H-M   'P 1'
#
loop_
_entity.id
_entity.type
_entity.pdbx_description
1 polymer ?
#
loop_
_entity_poly.entity_id
_entity_poly.type
_entity_poly.pdbx_seq_one_letter_code
_entity_poly.pdbx_strand_id
1 'polypeptide(L)'
;MEPPENVTVGFASAEKIILRWDSMVSEEARERMIFDGERQEIDRYLQAVDDIQRLLASATMADDHNQANSAIQIAMARLEDEFRNILIAHTKDEDFAKDNAMTREAELQTGENSTSSSYRSTHSIRELDLIPCEVIDDLRSIAERMISAGYFRECVQVYGSVRKSAVDGTFRRLGIENLSIGDIQKLEREALERKIRRWTQAAKVCVRTVFASEKRLSEQIFKGLGAATDDACFMETVKGPAIQLFNFVEAVSNSRRSPEKLFKILDLHDALSDLLPDVEVVFQSKSSESIRVQAAEILSRLAEAARGILSEFENAVLREPSEIPGSRRDNSPLD
;
A
#
# COMPACT_ATOMS: atom_id res chain seq x y z
N MET A 1 21.88 -35.33 -39.26
CA MET A 1 22.24 -35.14 -37.84
C MET A 1 20.92 -35.17 -37.11
N GLU A 2 20.53 -36.33 -36.61
CA GLU A 2 19.28 -36.50 -35.86
C GLU A 2 19.40 -35.74 -34.53
N PRO A 3 18.33 -35.06 -34.07
CA PRO A 3 18.33 -34.52 -32.73
C PRO A 3 18.36 -35.68 -31.72
N PRO A 4 19.01 -35.53 -30.57
CA PRO A 4 19.10 -36.60 -29.58
C PRO A 4 17.68 -36.98 -29.11
N GLU A 5 17.31 -38.26 -29.31
CA GLU A 5 16.00 -38.85 -28.96
C GLU A 5 15.57 -38.60 -27.50
N ASN A 6 16.50 -38.26 -26.62
CA ASN A 6 16.25 -37.98 -25.22
C ASN A 6 15.57 -36.61 -24.97
N VAL A 7 15.73 -35.64 -25.89
CA VAL A 7 15.15 -34.29 -25.76
C VAL A 7 13.69 -34.27 -26.21
N THR A 8 13.36 -35.02 -27.26
CA THR A 8 12.00 -35.11 -27.81
C THR A 8 11.05 -35.87 -26.89
N VAL A 9 11.53 -36.90 -26.17
CA VAL A 9 10.72 -37.65 -25.19
C VAL A 9 10.38 -36.81 -23.95
N GLY A 10 11.32 -35.98 -23.49
CA GLY A 10 11.09 -35.06 -22.36
C GLY A 10 10.04 -33.99 -22.67
N PHE A 11 10.10 -33.41 -23.87
CA PHE A 11 9.14 -32.40 -24.34
C PHE A 11 7.70 -32.93 -24.39
N ALA A 12 7.48 -34.06 -25.06
CA ALA A 12 6.14 -34.63 -25.21
C ALA A 12 5.51 -34.98 -23.86
N SER A 13 6.34 -35.39 -22.88
CA SER A 13 5.88 -35.63 -21.51
C SER A 13 5.49 -34.33 -20.79
N ALA A 14 6.31 -33.29 -20.88
CA ALA A 14 6.04 -31.99 -20.25
C ALA A 14 4.81 -31.30 -20.84
N GLU A 15 4.68 -31.32 -22.16
CA GLU A 15 3.53 -30.77 -22.87
C GLU A 15 2.23 -31.47 -22.46
N LYS A 16 2.23 -32.81 -22.38
CA LYS A 16 1.05 -33.56 -21.95
C LYS A 16 0.61 -33.18 -20.52
N ILE A 17 1.57 -32.91 -19.62
CA ILE A 17 1.27 -32.45 -18.27
C ILE A 17 0.59 -31.07 -18.32
N ILE A 18 1.10 -30.15 -19.14
CA ILE A 18 0.52 -28.80 -19.27
C ILE A 18 -0.87 -28.84 -19.90
N LEU A 19 -1.05 -29.57 -21.00
CA LEU A 19 -2.33 -29.66 -21.71
C LEU A 19 -3.44 -30.30 -20.87
N ARG A 20 -3.10 -31.18 -19.93
CA ARG A 20 -4.06 -31.71 -18.94
C ARG A 20 -4.72 -30.60 -18.12
N TRP A 21 -4.01 -29.48 -17.94
CA TRP A 21 -4.42 -28.32 -17.16
C TRP A 21 -4.91 -27.15 -18.01
N ASP A 22 -5.14 -27.36 -19.31
CA ASP A 22 -5.81 -26.38 -20.16
C ASP A 22 -7.30 -26.30 -19.83
N SER A 23 -7.74 -25.20 -19.22
CA SER A 23 -9.14 -24.97 -18.85
C SER A 23 -10.07 -24.85 -20.06
N MET A 24 -9.56 -24.63 -21.27
CA MET A 24 -10.38 -24.63 -22.47
C MET A 24 -10.81 -26.04 -22.88
N VAL A 25 -10.02 -27.06 -22.53
CA VAL A 25 -10.18 -28.44 -23.03
C VAL A 25 -10.46 -29.45 -21.92
N SER A 26 -9.93 -29.23 -20.72
CA SER A 26 -9.99 -30.16 -19.59
C SER A 26 -11.01 -29.71 -18.55
N GLU A 27 -12.04 -30.53 -18.31
CA GLU A 27 -13.01 -30.29 -17.22
C GLU A 27 -12.33 -30.37 -15.85
N GLU A 28 -11.33 -31.25 -15.67
CA GLU A 28 -10.54 -31.32 -14.43
C GLU A 28 -9.89 -29.97 -14.11
N ALA A 29 -9.33 -29.30 -15.11
CA ALA A 29 -8.70 -28.01 -14.94
C ALA A 29 -9.71 -26.90 -14.57
N ARG A 30 -10.98 -27.04 -14.94
CA ARG A 30 -12.03 -26.08 -14.55
C ARG A 30 -12.52 -26.29 -13.13
N GLU A 31 -12.48 -27.52 -12.64
CA GLU A 31 -13.08 -27.90 -11.36
C GLU A 31 -12.13 -27.79 -10.17
N ARG A 32 -10.81 -27.97 -10.39
CA ARG A 32 -9.84 -27.97 -9.29
C ARG A 32 -8.60 -27.13 -9.58
N MET A 33 -7.92 -26.73 -8.51
CA MET A 33 -6.61 -26.09 -8.55
C MET A 33 -5.49 -27.12 -8.32
N ILE A 34 -4.31 -26.88 -8.89
CA ILE A 34 -3.12 -27.71 -8.78
C ILE A 34 -2.56 -27.57 -7.37
N PHE A 35 -2.53 -26.35 -6.84
CA PHE A 35 -1.97 -26.04 -5.52
C PHE A 35 -2.87 -26.46 -4.35
N ASP A 36 -4.10 -26.89 -4.61
CA ASP A 36 -4.96 -27.58 -3.63
C ASP A 36 -4.64 -29.09 -3.55
N GLY A 37 -3.78 -29.60 -4.45
CA GLY A 37 -3.44 -31.01 -4.59
C GLY A 37 -2.22 -31.44 -3.77
N GLU A 38 -1.66 -32.61 -4.12
CA GLU A 38 -0.46 -33.14 -3.48
C GLU A 38 0.80 -32.39 -3.95
N ARG A 39 1.79 -32.23 -3.05
CA ARG A 39 3.06 -31.57 -3.38
C ARG A 39 3.76 -32.16 -4.61
N GLN A 40 3.66 -33.48 -4.78
CA GLN A 40 4.24 -34.16 -5.93
C GLN A 40 3.58 -33.76 -7.27
N GLU A 41 2.28 -33.44 -7.28
CA GLU A 41 1.60 -32.97 -8.48
C GLU A 41 2.01 -31.54 -8.83
N ILE A 42 2.12 -30.68 -7.82
CA ILE A 42 2.63 -29.31 -7.94
C ILE A 42 4.06 -29.34 -8.52
N ASP A 43 4.97 -30.09 -7.90
CA ASP A 43 6.36 -30.17 -8.33
C ASP A 43 6.50 -30.72 -9.76
N ARG A 44 5.69 -31.73 -10.14
CA ARG A 44 5.66 -32.26 -11.52
C ARG A 44 5.19 -31.21 -12.52
N TYR A 45 4.17 -30.42 -12.18
CA TYR A 45 3.67 -29.37 -13.05
C TYR A 45 4.70 -28.26 -13.23
N LEU A 46 5.28 -27.77 -12.13
CA LEU A 46 6.31 -26.74 -12.17
C LEU A 46 7.56 -27.19 -12.95
N GLN A 47 7.98 -28.46 -12.79
CA GLN A 47 9.07 -29.02 -13.58
C GLN A 47 8.73 -29.08 -15.08
N ALA A 48 7.50 -29.43 -15.44
CA ALA A 48 7.07 -29.42 -16.84
C ALA A 48 7.13 -28.01 -17.44
N VAL A 49 6.76 -26.98 -16.67
CA VAL A 49 6.90 -25.58 -17.09
C VAL A 49 8.37 -25.23 -17.34
N ASP A 50 9.27 -25.59 -16.42
CA ASP A 50 10.71 -25.33 -16.55
C ASP A 50 11.30 -26.03 -17.78
N ASP A 51 10.85 -27.24 -18.08
CA ASP A 51 11.27 -28.01 -19.24
C ASP A 51 10.82 -27.36 -20.56
N ILE A 52 9.57 -26.88 -20.65
CA ILE A 52 9.09 -26.12 -21.81
C ILE A 52 9.87 -24.81 -21.98
N GLN A 53 10.13 -24.06 -20.90
CA GLN A 53 10.90 -22.82 -20.95
C GLN A 53 12.34 -23.06 -21.45
N ARG A 54 13.00 -24.11 -20.97
CA ARG A 54 14.34 -24.48 -21.41
C ARG A 54 14.37 -24.85 -22.89
N LEU A 55 13.32 -25.53 -23.36
CA LEU A 55 13.17 -25.89 -24.77
C LEU A 55 12.97 -24.65 -25.63
N LEU A 56 12.12 -23.71 -25.23
CA LEU A 56 11.96 -22.43 -25.93
C LEU A 56 13.28 -21.67 -26.06
N ALA A 57 14.13 -21.69 -25.03
CA ALA A 57 15.44 -21.06 -25.07
C ALA A 57 16.45 -21.77 -26.00
N SER A 58 16.21 -23.03 -26.35
CA SER A 58 17.13 -23.87 -27.15
C SER A 58 16.60 -24.29 -28.52
N ALA A 59 15.33 -24.00 -28.83
CA ALA A 59 14.66 -24.45 -30.03
C ALA A 59 15.27 -23.80 -31.29
N THR A 60 15.62 -24.63 -32.27
CA THR A 60 16.17 -24.21 -33.57
C THR A 60 15.19 -24.39 -34.73
N MET A 61 14.14 -25.20 -34.54
CA MET A 61 13.14 -25.54 -35.55
C MET A 61 11.82 -24.79 -35.29
N ALA A 62 11.16 -24.36 -36.36
CA ALA A 62 9.97 -23.51 -36.27
C ALA A 62 8.74 -24.22 -35.67
N ASP A 63 8.53 -25.51 -35.97
CA ASP A 63 7.37 -26.26 -35.49
C ASP A 63 7.45 -26.56 -33.98
N ASP A 64 8.62 -27.02 -33.51
CA ASP A 64 8.89 -27.22 -32.07
C ASP A 64 8.72 -25.91 -31.28
N HIS A 65 9.14 -24.80 -31.87
CA HIS A 65 9.00 -23.47 -31.27
C HIS A 65 7.53 -23.04 -31.17
N ASN A 66 6.69 -23.35 -32.16
CA ASN A 66 5.26 -23.02 -32.12
C ASN A 66 4.52 -23.85 -31.08
N GLN A 67 4.81 -25.14 -31.00
CA GLN A 67 4.18 -26.05 -30.03
C GLN A 67 4.58 -25.70 -28.60
N ALA A 68 5.87 -25.46 -28.35
CA ALA A 68 6.35 -24.99 -27.06
C ALA A 68 5.80 -23.61 -26.68
N ASN A 69 5.60 -22.71 -27.66
CA ASN A 69 4.94 -21.42 -27.43
C ASN A 69 3.47 -21.57 -27.02
N SER A 70 2.74 -22.50 -27.65
CA SER A 70 1.36 -22.78 -27.25
C SER A 70 1.30 -23.36 -25.84
N ALA A 71 2.18 -24.32 -25.53
CA ALA A 71 2.25 -24.92 -24.21
C ALA A 71 2.61 -23.88 -23.13
N ILE A 72 3.57 -22.97 -23.38
CA ILE A 72 3.93 -21.96 -22.38
C ILE A 72 2.77 -20.98 -22.15
N GLN A 73 2.01 -20.59 -23.18
CA GLN A 73 0.86 -19.71 -23.00
C GLN A 73 -0.21 -20.34 -22.10
N ILE A 74 -0.51 -21.63 -22.32
CA ILE A 74 -1.44 -22.39 -21.48
C ILE A 74 -0.91 -22.47 -20.04
N ALA A 75 0.37 -22.79 -19.87
CA ALA A 75 1.00 -22.85 -18.56
C ALA A 75 0.95 -21.52 -17.82
N MET A 76 1.21 -20.39 -18.48
CA MET A 76 1.18 -19.08 -17.86
C MET A 76 -0.22 -18.65 -17.47
N ALA A 77 -1.22 -18.90 -18.32
CA ALA A 77 -2.62 -18.66 -17.97
C ALA A 77 -3.03 -19.47 -16.74
N ARG A 78 -2.58 -20.74 -16.67
CA ARG A 78 -2.88 -21.58 -15.53
C ARG A 78 -2.17 -21.11 -14.25
N LEU A 79 -0.89 -20.79 -14.33
CA LEU A 79 -0.12 -20.27 -13.20
C LEU A 79 -0.69 -18.93 -12.69
N GLU A 80 -1.22 -18.09 -13.58
CA GLU A 80 -1.94 -16.87 -13.21
C GLU A 80 -3.17 -17.18 -12.34
N ASP A 81 -3.98 -18.17 -12.73
CA ASP A 81 -5.16 -18.61 -11.99
C ASP A 81 -4.79 -19.22 -10.63
N GLU A 82 -3.77 -20.07 -10.57
CA GLU A 82 -3.26 -20.64 -9.32
C GLU A 82 -2.75 -19.54 -8.38
N PHE A 83 -1.94 -18.61 -8.90
CA PHE A 83 -1.40 -17.49 -8.14
C PHE A 83 -2.52 -16.63 -7.55
N ARG A 84 -3.55 -16.33 -8.35
CA ARG A 84 -4.75 -15.63 -7.90
C ARG A 84 -5.48 -16.40 -6.81
N ASN A 85 -5.72 -17.70 -7.01
CA ASN A 85 -6.46 -18.54 -6.08
C ASN A 85 -5.77 -18.61 -4.71
N ILE A 86 -4.46 -18.89 -4.70
CA ILE A 86 -3.64 -18.93 -3.47
C ILE A 86 -3.70 -17.59 -2.74
N LEU A 87 -3.53 -16.48 -3.47
CA LEU A 87 -3.65 -15.14 -2.87
C LEU A 87 -5.03 -14.91 -2.25
N ILE A 88 -6.12 -15.27 -2.93
CA ILE A 88 -7.48 -15.09 -2.41
C ILE A 88 -7.70 -15.96 -1.17
N ALA A 89 -7.31 -17.24 -1.21
CA ALA A 89 -7.50 -18.18 -0.11
C ALA A 89 -6.76 -17.76 1.17
N HIS A 90 -5.61 -17.11 1.04
CA HIS A 90 -4.77 -16.72 2.17
C HIS A 90 -4.83 -15.23 2.51
N THR A 91 -5.49 -14.40 1.70
CA THR A 91 -5.76 -13.01 2.03
C THR A 91 -6.96 -12.92 2.96
N LYS A 92 -6.67 -12.88 4.27
CA LYS A 92 -7.70 -12.67 5.29
C LYS A 92 -8.04 -11.19 5.43
N ASP A 93 -9.27 -10.94 5.88
CA ASP A 93 -9.71 -9.61 6.23
C ASP A 93 -9.15 -9.24 7.61
N GLU A 94 -7.88 -8.81 7.65
CA GLU A 94 -7.16 -8.51 8.88
C GLU A 94 -7.73 -7.27 9.60
N ASP A 95 -8.00 -7.40 10.90
CA ASP A 95 -8.53 -6.32 11.73
C ASP A 95 -7.40 -5.51 12.38
N PHE A 96 -6.67 -4.77 11.55
CA PHE A 96 -5.55 -3.91 11.96
C PHE A 96 -5.93 -2.83 13.00
N ALA A 97 -7.23 -2.61 13.25
CA ALA A 97 -7.70 -1.66 14.25
C ALA A 97 -7.49 -2.14 15.69
N LYS A 98 -7.44 -3.47 15.93
CA LYS A 98 -7.28 -4.05 17.27
C LYS A 98 -5.84 -3.94 17.79
N ASP A 99 -4.86 -4.09 16.92
CA ASP A 99 -3.44 -4.03 17.32
C ASP A 99 -3.00 -2.64 17.77
N ASN A 100 -3.69 -1.59 17.32
CA ASN A 100 -3.43 -0.23 17.79
C ASN A 100 -3.98 0.03 19.20
N ALA A 101 -4.96 -0.75 19.67
CA ALA A 101 -5.43 -0.68 21.06
C ALA A 101 -4.36 -1.18 22.05
N MET A 102 -3.60 -2.21 21.65
CA MET A 102 -2.51 -2.78 22.46
C MET A 102 -1.36 -1.77 22.67
N THR A 103 -1.16 -0.84 21.73
CA THR A 103 -0.20 0.27 21.86
C THR A 103 -0.64 1.31 22.88
N ARG A 104 -1.94 1.60 22.99
CA ARG A 104 -2.46 2.57 23.99
C ARG A 104 -2.22 2.09 25.42
N GLU A 105 -2.22 0.78 25.66
CA GLU A 105 -1.92 0.23 26.99
C GLU A 105 -0.42 0.28 27.30
N ALA A 106 0.46 0.13 26.30
CA ALA A 106 1.90 0.24 26.47
C ALA A 106 2.38 1.69 26.68
N GLU A 107 1.72 2.68 26.06
CA GLU A 107 2.05 4.11 26.23
C GLU A 107 1.57 4.68 27.58
N LEU A 108 0.65 4.02 28.27
CA LEU A 108 0.10 4.46 29.57
C LEU A 108 0.84 3.89 30.80
N GLN A 109 1.91 3.10 30.62
CA GLN A 109 2.63 2.43 31.72
C GLN A 109 4.04 2.95 32.05
N THR A 110 4.42 4.15 31.61
CA THR A 110 5.69 4.76 32.05
C THR A 110 5.48 6.13 32.66
N GLY A 111 4.94 6.11 33.88
CA GLY A 111 5.02 7.21 34.83
C GLY A 111 6.32 7.17 35.64
N GLU A 112 7.04 8.30 35.56
CA GLU A 112 7.89 8.91 36.60
C GLU A 112 9.41 8.58 36.66
N ASN A 113 10.17 9.68 36.58
CA ASN A 113 11.55 9.94 37.00
C ASN A 113 12.72 9.51 36.10
N SER A 114 13.16 10.42 35.24
CA SER A 114 14.47 11.11 35.37
C SER A 114 14.81 11.92 34.12
N THR A 115 15.33 13.12 34.34
CA THR A 115 15.92 14.02 33.34
C THR A 115 17.10 13.37 32.61
N SER A 116 16.93 13.06 31.33
CA SER A 116 18.01 13.08 30.35
C SER A 116 17.42 13.15 28.95
N SER A 117 17.86 14.16 28.20
CA SER A 117 17.60 14.31 26.78
C SER A 117 18.06 13.07 26.03
N SER A 118 17.10 12.34 25.49
CA SER A 118 17.31 11.42 24.39
C SER A 118 16.06 11.50 23.53
N TYR A 119 16.21 12.09 22.34
CA TYR A 119 15.28 11.90 21.24
C TYR A 119 15.20 10.38 21.00
N ARG A 120 14.27 9.70 21.68
CA ARG A 120 13.94 8.32 21.36
C ARG A 120 13.23 8.36 20.01
N SER A 121 14.03 8.09 18.97
CA SER A 121 13.54 7.67 17.67
C SER A 121 12.59 6.50 17.88
N THR A 122 11.28 6.73 17.71
CA THR A 122 10.27 5.67 17.76
C THR A 122 9.75 5.45 16.34
N HIS A 123 10.58 4.84 15.49
CA HIS A 123 10.02 4.14 14.33
C HIS A 123 9.12 3.02 14.87
N SER A 124 7.82 3.25 14.78
CA SER A 124 6.77 2.36 15.28
C SER A 124 6.27 1.42 14.17
N ILE A 125 7.07 1.22 13.12
CA ILE A 125 6.74 0.29 12.03
C ILE A 125 6.58 -1.12 12.61
N ARG A 126 5.44 -1.74 12.34
CA ARG A 126 5.07 -3.08 12.77
C ARG A 126 4.60 -3.86 11.57
N GLU A 127 5.50 -4.68 11.05
CA GLU A 127 5.22 -5.56 9.93
C GLU A 127 4.60 -6.87 10.42
N LEU A 128 3.39 -7.16 9.95
CA LEU A 128 2.65 -8.39 10.24
C LEU A 128 2.84 -9.42 9.14
N ASP A 129 2.81 -10.70 9.53
CA ASP A 129 2.79 -11.81 8.58
C ASP A 129 1.39 -11.91 7.96
N LEU A 130 1.24 -11.34 6.77
CA LEU A 130 -0.03 -11.31 6.04
C LEU A 130 -0.41 -12.68 5.46
N ILE A 131 0.59 -13.50 5.14
CA ILE A 131 0.45 -14.82 4.53
C ILE A 131 1.49 -15.76 5.19
N PRO A 132 1.15 -17.03 5.48
CA PRO A 132 2.11 -18.00 6.03
C PRO A 132 3.31 -18.24 5.12
N CYS A 133 4.50 -18.50 5.69
CA CYS A 133 5.73 -18.70 4.92
C CYS A 133 5.64 -19.83 3.87
N GLU A 134 5.00 -20.95 4.20
CA GLU A 134 4.85 -22.09 3.27
C GLU A 134 4.10 -21.68 2.00
N VAL A 135 3.09 -20.82 2.13
CA VAL A 135 2.30 -20.28 1.02
C VAL A 135 3.10 -19.26 0.21
N ILE A 136 3.97 -18.49 0.87
CA ILE A 136 4.88 -17.54 0.21
C ILE A 136 5.85 -18.29 -0.71
N ASP A 137 6.35 -19.45 -0.30
CA ASP A 137 7.26 -20.26 -1.14
C ASP A 137 6.59 -20.72 -2.43
N ASP A 138 5.31 -21.09 -2.36
CA ASP A 138 4.51 -21.45 -3.53
C ASP A 138 4.24 -20.25 -4.45
N LEU A 139 3.81 -19.11 -3.87
CA LEU A 139 3.62 -17.86 -4.61
C LEU A 139 4.91 -17.41 -5.30
N ARG A 140 6.05 -17.49 -4.61
CA ARG A 140 7.37 -17.16 -5.15
C ARG A 140 7.75 -18.10 -6.30
N SER A 141 7.52 -19.40 -6.14
CA SER A 141 7.81 -20.42 -7.16
C SER A 141 7.02 -20.20 -8.45
N ILE A 142 5.76 -19.76 -8.32
CA ILE A 142 4.92 -19.38 -9.47
C ILE A 142 5.44 -18.09 -10.10
N ALA A 143 5.67 -17.05 -9.29
CA ALA A 143 6.13 -15.75 -9.77
C ALA A 143 7.45 -15.84 -10.52
N GLU A 144 8.41 -16.63 -10.03
CA GLU A 144 9.69 -16.86 -10.70
C GLU A 144 9.52 -17.40 -12.12
N ARG A 145 8.61 -18.36 -12.32
CA ARG A 145 8.34 -18.95 -13.64
C ARG A 145 7.60 -18.00 -14.56
N MET A 146 6.60 -17.27 -14.03
CA MET A 146 5.89 -16.25 -14.81
C MET A 146 6.84 -15.16 -15.30
N ILE A 147 7.69 -14.64 -14.42
CA ILE A 147 8.65 -13.58 -14.74
C ILE A 147 9.69 -14.09 -15.74
N SER A 148 10.22 -15.29 -15.54
CA SER A 148 11.18 -15.92 -16.46
C SER A 148 10.59 -16.16 -17.86
N ALA A 149 9.28 -16.35 -17.98
CA ALA A 149 8.56 -16.43 -19.26
C ALA A 149 8.21 -15.06 -19.88
N GLY A 150 8.48 -13.94 -19.19
CA GLY A 150 8.12 -12.59 -19.64
C GLY A 150 6.73 -12.10 -19.23
N TYR A 151 6.04 -12.81 -18.33
CA TYR A 151 4.68 -12.50 -17.84
C TYR A 151 4.70 -11.68 -16.54
N PHE A 152 5.69 -10.80 -16.39
CA PHE A 152 5.85 -9.96 -15.19
C PHE A 152 4.64 -9.05 -14.97
N ARG A 153 4.11 -8.45 -16.05
CA ARG A 153 3.00 -7.49 -15.94
C ARG A 153 1.74 -8.17 -15.42
N GLU A 154 1.41 -9.33 -15.97
CA GLU A 154 0.28 -10.17 -15.61
C GLU A 154 0.39 -10.59 -14.14
N CYS A 155 1.57 -11.07 -13.72
CA CYS A 155 1.83 -11.46 -12.34
C CYS A 155 1.62 -10.28 -11.35
N VAL A 156 2.15 -9.09 -11.67
CA VAL A 156 1.96 -7.86 -10.88
C VAL A 156 0.48 -7.47 -10.82
N GLN A 157 -0.24 -7.56 -11.94
CA GLN A 157 -1.66 -7.21 -12.02
C GLN A 157 -2.52 -8.15 -11.16
N VAL A 158 -2.25 -9.44 -11.17
CA VAL A 158 -2.95 -10.40 -10.30
C VAL A 158 -2.67 -10.10 -8.84
N TYR A 159 -1.40 -9.97 -8.47
CA TYR A 159 -1.00 -9.61 -7.11
C TYR A 159 -1.73 -8.35 -6.64
N GLY A 160 -1.60 -7.27 -7.41
CA GLY A 160 -2.20 -5.98 -7.12
C GLY A 160 -3.72 -6.06 -7.02
N SER A 161 -4.40 -6.78 -7.91
CA SER A 161 -5.86 -6.90 -7.90
C SER A 161 -6.41 -7.51 -6.60
N VAL A 162 -5.77 -8.56 -6.09
CA VAL A 162 -6.20 -9.24 -4.86
C VAL A 162 -5.80 -8.43 -3.63
N ARG A 163 -4.52 -8.04 -3.55
CA ARG A 163 -3.98 -7.37 -2.37
C ARG A 163 -4.54 -5.96 -2.20
N LYS A 164 -4.78 -5.22 -3.28
CA LYS A 164 -5.40 -3.89 -3.21
C LYS A 164 -6.81 -3.95 -2.65
N SER A 165 -7.59 -4.97 -3.02
CA SER A 165 -8.93 -5.18 -2.47
C SER A 165 -8.91 -5.33 -0.94
N ALA A 166 -7.91 -6.02 -0.39
CA ALA A 166 -7.73 -6.17 1.05
C ALA A 166 -7.30 -4.86 1.74
N VAL A 167 -6.40 -4.10 1.11
CA VAL A 167 -6.00 -2.77 1.59
C VAL A 167 -7.21 -1.82 1.57
N ASP A 168 -8.00 -1.81 0.50
CA ASP A 168 -9.23 -1.02 0.37
C ASP A 168 -10.29 -1.43 1.41
N GLY A 169 -10.41 -2.72 1.70
CA GLY A 169 -11.21 -3.24 2.81
C GLY A 169 -10.80 -2.63 4.16
N THR A 170 -9.50 -2.59 4.43
CA THR A 170 -8.93 -1.98 5.63
C THR A 170 -9.22 -0.48 5.70
N PHE A 171 -9.07 0.24 4.59
CA PHE A 171 -9.37 1.67 4.51
C PHE A 171 -10.84 1.98 4.85
N ARG A 172 -11.76 1.16 4.34
CA ARG A 172 -13.19 1.28 4.67
C ARG A 172 -13.45 1.07 6.16
N ARG A 173 -12.83 0.06 6.78
CA ARG A 173 -12.95 -0.18 8.24
C ARG A 173 -12.37 0.95 9.09
N LEU A 174 -11.25 1.53 8.67
CA LEU A 174 -10.63 2.67 9.33
C LEU A 174 -11.41 3.98 9.12
N GLY A 175 -12.43 3.99 8.27
CA GLY A 175 -13.25 5.16 7.99
C GLY A 175 -12.50 6.26 7.24
N ILE A 176 -11.53 5.87 6.40
CA ILE A 176 -10.81 6.81 5.53
C ILE A 176 -11.73 7.16 4.37
N GLU A 177 -12.21 8.40 4.37
CA GLU A 177 -13.09 8.94 3.33
C GLU A 177 -12.28 9.73 2.30
N ASN A 178 -12.74 9.71 1.05
CA ASN A 178 -12.20 10.58 0.00
C ASN A 178 -12.98 11.90 0.00
N LEU A 179 -12.50 12.89 0.75
CA LEU A 179 -13.15 14.19 0.89
C LEU A 179 -12.56 15.20 -0.10
N SER A 180 -13.42 15.92 -0.81
CA SER A 180 -12.98 17.04 -1.65
C SER A 180 -12.72 18.29 -0.81
N ILE A 181 -11.99 19.25 -1.37
CA ILE A 181 -11.81 20.58 -0.78
C ILE A 181 -13.17 21.25 -0.48
N GLY A 182 -14.14 21.06 -1.39
CA GLY A 182 -15.50 21.59 -1.23
C GLY A 182 -16.25 20.99 -0.05
N ASP A 183 -16.05 19.70 0.24
CA ASP A 183 -16.64 19.04 1.41
C ASP A 183 -16.02 19.60 2.70
N ILE A 184 -14.70 19.75 2.73
CA ILE A 184 -13.98 20.26 3.90
C ILE A 184 -14.37 21.70 4.23
N GLN A 185 -14.61 22.53 3.22
CA GLN A 185 -15.06 23.92 3.44
C GLN A 185 -16.46 24.01 4.07
N LYS A 186 -17.31 23.02 3.85
CA LYS A 186 -18.68 22.96 4.39
C LYS A 186 -18.75 22.30 5.77
N LEU A 187 -17.67 21.68 6.24
CA LEU A 187 -17.65 21.01 7.54
C LEU A 187 -17.67 22.02 8.68
N GLU A 188 -18.53 21.77 9.66
CA GLU A 188 -18.50 22.43 10.95
C GLU A 188 -17.21 22.08 11.72
N ARG A 189 -16.79 22.99 12.62
CA ARG A 189 -15.55 22.87 13.40
C ARG A 189 -15.43 21.54 14.13
N GLU A 190 -16.50 21.09 14.79
CA GLU A 190 -16.52 19.84 15.55
C GLU A 190 -16.45 18.59 14.65
N ALA A 191 -17.04 18.67 13.45
CA ALA A 191 -16.96 17.60 12.46
C ALA A 191 -15.53 17.48 11.90
N LEU A 192 -14.88 18.60 11.60
CA LEU A 192 -13.49 18.63 11.15
C LEU A 192 -12.55 18.06 12.23
N GLU A 193 -12.72 18.45 13.50
CA GLU A 193 -11.90 17.91 14.59
C GLU A 193 -12.03 16.39 14.73
N ARG A 194 -13.26 15.86 14.67
CA ARG A 194 -13.46 14.40 14.72
C ARG A 194 -12.80 13.69 13.54
N LYS A 195 -12.86 14.28 12.34
CA LYS A 195 -12.20 13.73 11.15
C LYS A 195 -10.69 13.78 11.25
N ILE A 196 -10.10 14.85 11.77
CA ILE A 196 -8.65 14.94 12.02
C ILE A 196 -8.21 13.84 12.98
N ARG A 197 -8.88 13.67 14.13
CA ARG A 197 -8.53 12.62 15.10
C ARG A 197 -8.62 11.22 14.50
N ARG A 198 -9.66 10.94 13.72
CA ARG A 198 -9.82 9.66 13.00
C ARG A 198 -8.71 9.47 11.97
N TRP A 199 -8.42 10.49 11.18
CA TRP A 199 -7.35 10.45 10.20
C TRP A 199 -5.99 10.21 10.86
N THR A 200 -5.64 10.90 11.94
CA THR A 200 -4.37 10.70 12.65
C THR A 200 -4.19 9.25 13.09
N GLN A 201 -5.24 8.63 13.64
CA GLN A 201 -5.20 7.23 14.06
C GLN A 201 -5.07 6.28 12.86
N ALA A 202 -5.89 6.51 11.82
CA ALA A 202 -5.90 5.68 10.63
C ALA A 202 -4.58 5.77 9.85
N ALA A 203 -4.01 6.97 9.70
CA ALA A 203 -2.75 7.21 8.99
C ALA A 203 -1.58 6.47 9.65
N LYS A 204 -1.52 6.46 10.99
CA LYS A 204 -0.53 5.66 11.72
C LYS A 204 -0.66 4.18 11.42
N VAL A 205 -1.88 3.61 11.45
CA VAL A 205 -2.12 2.20 11.11
C VAL A 205 -1.75 1.90 9.66
N CYS A 206 -2.17 2.76 8.73
CA CYS A 206 -1.90 2.57 7.31
C CYS A 206 -0.41 2.56 7.01
N VAL A 207 0.35 3.57 7.45
CA VAL A 207 1.78 3.67 7.14
C VAL A 207 2.58 2.66 7.93
N ARG A 208 2.40 2.59 9.26
CA ARG A 208 3.26 1.79 10.14
C ARG A 208 2.96 0.30 10.07
N THR A 209 1.76 -0.10 9.67
CA THR A 209 1.35 -1.50 9.67
C THR A 209 0.95 -1.97 8.29
N VAL A 210 -0.10 -1.39 7.69
CA VAL A 210 -0.67 -1.93 6.45
C VAL A 210 0.33 -1.87 5.29
N PHE A 211 0.88 -0.68 5.00
CA PHE A 211 1.83 -0.49 3.91
C PHE A 211 3.17 -1.14 4.20
N ALA A 212 3.66 -1.10 5.43
CA ALA A 212 4.89 -1.79 5.81
C ALA A 212 4.78 -3.32 5.63
N SER A 213 3.68 -3.93 6.08
CA SER A 213 3.44 -5.37 5.94
C SER A 213 3.28 -5.75 4.47
N GLU A 214 2.55 -4.95 3.69
CA GLU A 214 2.36 -5.19 2.26
C GLU A 214 3.67 -5.08 1.48
N LYS A 215 4.53 -4.11 1.84
CA LYS A 215 5.88 -4.02 1.29
C LYS A 215 6.67 -5.29 1.59
N ARG A 216 6.68 -5.74 2.85
CA ARG A 216 7.38 -6.97 3.25
C ARG A 216 6.89 -8.18 2.47
N LEU A 217 5.58 -8.38 2.34
CA LEU A 217 5.00 -9.49 1.57
C LEU A 217 5.46 -9.44 0.12
N SER A 218 5.41 -8.26 -0.50
CA SER A 218 5.88 -8.08 -1.88
C SER A 218 7.37 -8.39 -2.03
N GLU A 219 8.21 -8.02 -1.05
CA GLU A 219 9.63 -8.36 -1.05
C GLU A 219 9.85 -9.86 -0.89
N GLN A 220 9.13 -10.52 0.01
CA GLN A 220 9.24 -11.96 0.21
C GLN A 220 8.94 -12.75 -1.08
N ILE A 221 7.92 -12.33 -1.84
CA ILE A 221 7.53 -13.01 -3.07
C ILE A 221 8.45 -12.63 -4.25
N PHE A 222 8.75 -11.34 -4.45
CA PHE A 222 9.30 -10.85 -5.72
C PHE A 222 10.79 -10.44 -5.70
N LYS A 223 11.37 -10.23 -4.51
CA LYS A 223 12.75 -9.73 -4.41
C LYS A 223 13.73 -10.69 -5.07
N GLY A 224 14.61 -10.16 -5.91
CA GLY A 224 15.64 -10.93 -6.60
C GLY A 224 15.16 -11.70 -7.84
N LEU A 225 13.89 -11.59 -8.24
CA LEU A 225 13.36 -12.27 -9.45
C LEU A 225 13.58 -11.49 -10.75
N GLY A 226 14.40 -10.43 -10.77
CA GLY A 226 14.75 -9.69 -11.99
C GLY A 226 13.69 -8.70 -12.49
N ALA A 227 12.74 -8.30 -11.63
CA ALA A 227 11.74 -7.29 -11.96
C ALA A 227 12.39 -5.91 -12.20
N ALA A 228 12.02 -5.25 -13.31
CA ALA A 228 12.55 -3.94 -13.72
C ALA A 228 12.29 -2.79 -12.73
N THR A 229 11.53 -3.03 -11.67
CA THR A 229 11.36 -2.13 -10.53
C THR A 229 11.17 -2.97 -9.28
N ASP A 230 12.20 -3.06 -8.44
CA ASP A 230 12.01 -3.36 -7.02
C ASP A 230 10.90 -2.42 -6.52
N ASP A 231 9.83 -2.99 -5.96
CA ASP A 231 8.58 -2.33 -5.52
C ASP A 231 7.44 -2.14 -6.54
N ALA A 232 7.50 -2.70 -7.76
CA ALA A 232 6.35 -2.63 -8.68
C ALA A 232 5.06 -3.23 -8.05
N CYS A 233 5.16 -4.44 -7.48
CA CYS A 233 4.03 -5.13 -6.85
C CYS A 233 3.49 -4.36 -5.64
N PHE A 234 4.40 -3.80 -4.83
CA PHE A 234 4.05 -2.93 -3.72
C PHE A 234 3.26 -1.71 -4.23
N MET A 235 3.80 -0.98 -5.21
CA MET A 235 3.20 0.24 -5.71
C MET A 235 1.88 0.03 -6.44
N GLU A 236 1.72 -1.08 -7.16
CA GLU A 236 0.44 -1.47 -7.76
C GLU A 236 -0.67 -1.59 -6.71
N THR A 237 -0.29 -2.04 -5.51
CA THR A 237 -1.20 -2.25 -4.39
C THR A 237 -1.48 -0.96 -3.62
N VAL A 238 -0.44 -0.21 -3.22
CA VAL A 238 -0.59 0.85 -2.22
C VAL A 238 -0.68 2.26 -2.78
N LYS A 239 -0.33 2.52 -4.04
CA LYS A 239 -0.26 3.89 -4.59
C LYS A 239 -1.58 4.64 -4.47
N GLY A 240 -2.68 4.00 -4.88
CA GLY A 240 -4.03 4.57 -4.79
C GLY A 240 -4.43 4.87 -3.34
N PRO A 241 -4.40 3.88 -2.43
CA PRO A 241 -4.66 4.08 -1.02
C PRO A 241 -3.78 5.15 -0.35
N ALA A 242 -2.48 5.20 -0.67
CA ALA A 242 -1.58 6.21 -0.15
C ALA A 242 -1.98 7.63 -0.58
N ILE A 243 -2.30 7.84 -1.87
CA ILE A 243 -2.82 9.12 -2.36
C ILE A 243 -4.11 9.49 -1.64
N GLN A 244 -5.05 8.55 -1.51
CA GLN A 244 -6.32 8.79 -0.81
C GLN A 244 -6.09 9.21 0.65
N LEU A 245 -5.15 8.58 1.35
CA LEU A 245 -4.81 8.92 2.72
C LEU A 245 -4.34 10.38 2.84
N PHE A 246 -3.50 10.85 1.91
CA PHE A 246 -2.95 12.21 1.96
C PHE A 246 -3.89 13.28 1.41
N ASN A 247 -4.82 12.93 0.52
CA ASN A 247 -5.80 13.87 -0.05
C ASN A 247 -6.60 14.64 1.01
N PHE A 248 -6.96 14.00 2.13
CA PHE A 248 -7.69 14.66 3.22
C PHE A 248 -6.89 15.83 3.79
N VAL A 249 -5.63 15.60 4.15
CA VAL A 249 -4.77 16.62 4.76
C VAL A 249 -4.37 17.68 3.74
N GLU A 250 -4.16 17.26 2.49
CA GLU A 250 -3.92 18.18 1.38
C GLU A 250 -5.11 19.14 1.17
N ALA A 251 -6.33 18.64 1.26
CA ALA A 251 -7.53 19.46 1.11
C ALA A 251 -7.74 20.39 2.32
N VAL A 252 -7.36 20.00 3.54
CA VAL A 252 -7.33 20.91 4.70
C VAL A 252 -6.29 22.01 4.53
N SER A 253 -5.08 21.67 4.05
CA SER A 253 -3.99 22.65 3.87
C SER A 253 -4.26 23.66 2.75
N ASN A 254 -5.12 23.31 1.78
CA ASN A 254 -5.64 24.21 0.74
C ASN A 254 -6.90 24.99 1.16
N SER A 255 -7.47 24.72 2.33
CA SER A 255 -8.72 25.36 2.74
C SER A 255 -8.51 26.85 3.10
N ARG A 256 -9.58 27.65 3.06
CA ARG A 256 -9.52 29.07 3.44
C ARG A 256 -8.93 29.21 4.85
N ARG A 257 -7.93 30.09 4.95
CA ARG A 257 -7.30 30.52 6.20
C ARG A 257 -8.34 31.24 7.07
N SER A 258 -8.42 30.84 8.32
CA SER A 258 -9.22 31.53 9.33
C SER A 258 -8.66 31.25 10.72
N PRO A 259 -8.72 32.20 11.67
CA PRO A 259 -8.18 32.02 13.02
C PRO A 259 -8.74 30.79 13.75
N GLU A 260 -10.00 30.45 13.50
CA GLU A 260 -10.70 29.33 14.14
C GLU A 260 -10.12 27.96 13.75
N LYS A 261 -9.39 27.89 12.62
CA LYS A 261 -8.78 26.66 12.10
C LYS A 261 -7.32 26.50 12.50
N LEU A 262 -6.67 27.52 13.06
CA LEU A 262 -5.23 27.52 13.34
C LEU A 262 -4.79 26.27 14.13
N PHE A 263 -5.44 26.00 15.26
CA PHE A 263 -5.13 24.84 16.09
C PHE A 263 -5.31 23.51 15.35
N LYS A 264 -6.28 23.43 14.43
CA LYS A 264 -6.53 22.21 13.65
C LYS A 264 -5.51 21.97 12.55
N ILE A 265 -4.99 23.05 11.98
CA ILE A 265 -3.85 22.99 11.05
C ILE A 265 -2.59 22.54 11.81
N LEU A 266 -2.36 23.06 13.01
CA LEU A 266 -1.23 22.66 13.86
C LEU A 266 -1.36 21.20 14.31
N ASP A 267 -2.53 20.76 14.76
CA ASP A 267 -2.79 19.35 15.12
C ASP A 267 -2.45 18.40 13.96
N LEU A 268 -2.82 18.77 12.72
CA LEU A 268 -2.49 18.00 11.51
C LEU A 268 -1.01 18.07 11.14
N HIS A 269 -0.39 19.25 11.27
CA HIS A 269 1.03 19.44 11.01
C HIS A 269 1.85 18.52 11.94
N ASP A 270 1.55 18.51 13.23
CA ASP A 270 2.27 17.69 14.20
C ASP A 270 2.03 16.20 13.95
N ALA A 271 0.79 15.80 13.63
CA ALA A 271 0.47 14.42 13.28
C ALA A 271 1.20 13.94 12.01
N LEU A 272 1.29 14.78 10.98
CA LEU A 272 1.99 14.44 9.74
C LEU A 272 3.52 14.46 9.93
N SER A 273 4.04 15.41 10.71
CA SER A 273 5.45 15.49 11.08
C SER A 273 5.91 14.23 11.84
N ASP A 274 5.10 13.72 12.78
CA ASP A 274 5.34 12.45 13.49
C ASP A 274 5.34 11.23 12.54
N LEU A 275 4.54 11.27 11.48
CA LEU A 275 4.39 10.17 10.53
C LEU A 275 5.45 10.19 9.43
N LEU A 276 5.99 11.36 9.09
CA LEU A 276 6.85 11.56 7.93
C LEU A 276 8.10 10.65 7.92
N PRO A 277 8.82 10.44 9.04
CA PRO A 277 9.94 9.50 9.05
C PRO A 277 9.55 8.08 8.66
N ASP A 278 8.37 7.60 9.08
CA ASP A 278 7.90 6.26 8.72
C ASP A 278 7.48 6.21 7.25
N VAL A 279 6.93 7.29 6.70
CA VAL A 279 6.65 7.44 5.26
C VAL A 279 7.95 7.34 4.46
N GLU A 280 9.03 7.99 4.90
CA GLU A 280 10.33 7.92 4.23
C GLU A 280 10.87 6.49 4.18
N VAL A 281 10.76 5.72 5.27
CA VAL A 281 11.22 4.32 5.34
C VAL A 281 10.36 3.39 4.49
N VAL A 282 9.03 3.49 4.62
CA VAL A 282 8.10 2.62 3.88
C VAL A 282 8.21 2.89 2.38
N PHE A 283 8.28 4.14 1.96
CA PHE A 283 8.32 4.54 0.55
C PHE A 283 9.74 4.90 0.06
N GLN A 284 10.79 4.29 0.63
CA GLN A 284 12.18 4.64 0.37
C GLN A 284 12.66 4.46 -1.09
N SER A 285 11.97 3.65 -1.89
CA SER A 285 12.41 3.38 -3.27
C SER A 285 12.10 4.55 -4.20
N LYS A 286 12.73 4.50 -5.38
CA LYS A 286 12.53 5.51 -6.42
C LYS A 286 11.13 5.47 -7.01
N SER A 287 10.52 4.28 -7.14
CA SER A 287 9.17 4.13 -7.71
C SER A 287 8.09 4.76 -6.83
N SER A 288 8.36 4.91 -5.52
CA SER A 288 7.47 5.52 -4.54
C SER A 288 7.82 6.96 -4.13
N GLU A 289 8.86 7.56 -4.74
CA GLU A 289 9.35 8.90 -4.40
C GLU A 289 8.24 9.98 -4.40
N SER A 290 7.29 9.89 -5.34
CA SER A 290 6.19 10.86 -5.43
C SER A 290 5.35 10.93 -4.16
N ILE A 291 5.19 9.82 -3.43
CA ILE A 291 4.41 9.78 -2.19
C ILE A 291 5.15 10.54 -1.06
N ARG A 292 6.47 10.35 -0.98
CA ARG A 292 7.32 11.04 0.01
C ARG A 292 7.34 12.55 -0.24
N VAL A 293 7.56 12.94 -1.50
CA VAL A 293 7.51 14.35 -1.93
C VAL A 293 6.15 14.97 -1.60
N GLN A 294 5.05 14.30 -1.96
CA GLN A 294 3.71 14.80 -1.66
C GLN A 294 3.50 15.00 -0.14
N ALA A 295 3.90 14.04 0.70
CA ALA A 295 3.76 14.16 2.15
C ALA A 295 4.55 15.35 2.72
N ALA A 296 5.80 15.55 2.26
CA ALA A 296 6.64 16.68 2.67
C ALA A 296 6.07 18.04 2.21
N GLU A 297 5.54 18.11 0.98
CA GLU A 297 4.90 19.32 0.45
C GLU A 297 3.63 19.68 1.22
N ILE A 298 2.80 18.69 1.58
CA ILE A 298 1.61 18.91 2.41
C ILE A 298 2.01 19.46 3.79
N LEU A 299 3.05 18.90 4.41
CA LEU A 299 3.55 19.38 5.70
C LEU A 299 4.01 20.85 5.62
N SER A 300 4.79 21.19 4.59
CA SER A 300 5.21 22.57 4.33
C SER A 300 4.02 23.52 4.15
N ARG A 301 3.02 23.10 3.38
CA ARG A 301 1.78 23.89 3.15
C ARG A 301 0.97 24.11 4.43
N LEU A 302 0.90 23.11 5.32
CA LEU A 302 0.27 23.30 6.64
C LEU A 302 1.02 24.35 7.47
N ALA A 303 2.35 24.31 7.50
CA ALA A 303 3.16 25.29 8.21
C ALA A 303 2.98 26.71 7.64
N GLU A 304 2.93 26.86 6.32
CA GLU A 304 2.64 28.15 5.67
C GLU A 304 1.22 28.64 5.94
N ALA A 305 0.24 27.75 5.98
CA ALA A 305 -1.13 28.11 6.33
C ALA A 305 -1.21 28.65 7.77
N ALA A 306 -0.53 28.01 8.73
CA ALA A 306 -0.45 28.47 10.10
C ALA A 306 0.25 29.84 10.23
N ARG A 307 1.41 30.01 9.56
CA ARG A 307 2.12 31.30 9.49
C ARG A 307 1.24 32.42 8.93
N GLY A 308 0.53 32.14 7.84
CA GLY A 308 -0.38 33.10 7.21
C GLY A 308 -1.50 33.55 8.15
N ILE A 309 -2.15 32.61 8.85
CA ILE A 309 -3.22 32.94 9.80
C ILE A 309 -2.70 33.80 10.96
N LEU A 310 -1.53 33.48 11.51
CA LEU A 310 -0.90 34.26 12.59
C LEU A 310 -0.56 35.69 12.13
N SER A 311 -0.03 35.84 10.92
CA SER A 311 0.26 37.16 10.36
C SER A 311 -1.00 37.98 10.09
N GLU A 312 -2.08 37.36 9.60
CA GLU A 312 -3.38 38.03 9.43
C GLU A 312 -3.95 38.48 10.78
N PHE A 313 -3.82 37.65 11.83
CA PHE A 313 -4.25 37.98 13.18
C PHE A 313 -3.44 39.15 13.77
N GLU A 314 -2.11 39.12 13.66
CA GLU A 314 -1.24 40.22 14.11
C GLU A 314 -1.62 41.54 13.43
N ASN A 315 -1.84 41.51 12.11
CA ASN A 315 -2.25 42.69 11.35
C ASN A 315 -3.64 43.21 11.77
N ALA A 316 -4.57 42.33 12.14
CA ALA A 316 -5.89 42.72 12.63
C ALA A 316 -5.79 43.43 13.99
N VAL A 317 -4.99 42.88 14.92
CA VAL A 317 -4.74 43.47 16.24
C VAL A 317 -4.06 44.84 16.13
N LEU A 318 -3.06 44.98 15.25
CA LEU A 318 -2.36 46.26 15.05
C LEU A 318 -3.24 47.35 14.42
N ARG A 319 -4.31 46.98 13.71
CA ARG A 319 -5.21 47.90 13.02
C ARG A 319 -6.49 48.21 13.80
N GLU A 320 -6.72 47.56 14.94
CA GLU A 320 -7.87 47.86 15.81
C GLU A 320 -7.71 49.28 16.40
N PRO A 321 -8.63 50.23 16.10
CA PRO A 321 -8.60 51.54 16.73
C PRO A 321 -8.83 51.38 18.23
N SER A 322 -7.94 51.94 19.04
CA SER A 322 -8.16 52.03 20.49
C SER A 322 -9.37 52.94 20.77
N GLU A 323 -10.56 52.37 20.92
CA GLU A 323 -11.67 53.10 21.54
C GLU A 323 -11.32 53.31 23.02
N ILE A 324 -10.78 54.49 23.33
CA ILE A 324 -10.64 54.95 24.70
C ILE A 324 -12.06 55.24 25.21
N PRO A 325 -12.60 54.49 26.20
CA PRO A 325 -13.89 54.80 26.77
C PRO A 325 -13.69 55.97 27.74
N GLY A 326 -14.13 57.17 27.37
CA GLY A 326 -14.33 58.25 28.33
C GLY A 326 -13.88 59.64 27.90
N SER A 327 -14.77 60.36 27.21
CA SER A 327 -14.93 61.80 27.45
C SER A 327 -16.34 62.25 27.09
N ARG A 328 -17.35 61.66 27.74
CA ARG A 328 -18.66 62.32 27.88
C ARG A 328 -18.64 63.09 29.19
N ARG A 329 -18.10 64.31 29.17
CA ARG A 329 -18.36 65.30 30.23
C ARG A 329 -19.77 65.84 30.00
N ASP A 330 -20.77 65.15 30.53
CA ASP A 330 -22.07 65.78 30.80
C ASP A 330 -21.92 66.55 32.11
N ASN A 331 -21.64 67.85 31.98
CA ASN A 331 -21.95 68.81 33.04
C ASN A 331 -23.39 69.29 32.79
N SER A 332 -24.33 68.94 33.65
CA SER A 332 -25.39 69.86 34.08
C SER A 332 -26.02 69.40 35.40
N PRO A 333 -26.39 70.34 36.30
CA PRO A 333 -26.67 70.07 37.69
C PRO A 333 -28.15 69.75 37.96
N LEU A 334 -28.34 69.15 39.13
CA LEU A 334 -29.59 68.83 39.81
C LEU A 334 -30.55 70.02 39.90
N ASP A 335 -31.83 69.79 39.60
CA ASP A 335 -32.97 70.48 40.21
C ASP A 335 -33.57 69.61 41.33
#